data_AF-A0A7K2XGL1-F1
#
_entry.id   AF-A0A7K2XGL1-F1
#
_cell.length_a   1.000
_cell.length_b   1.000
_cell.length_c   1.000
_cell.angle_alpha   90.00
_cell.angle_beta   90.00
_cell.angle_gamma   90.00
#
_symmetry.space_group_name_H-M   'P 1'
#
loop_
_entity.id
_entity.type
_entity.pdbx_description
1 polymer ?
#
loop_
_entity_poly.entity_id
_entity_poly.type
_entity_poly.pdbx_seq_one_letter_code
_entity_poly.pdbx_strand_id
1 'polypeptide(L)'
;MRPVRALDEALRAEVLVLDGGLSDQLEAQGCDLSDALWSARLLADGPERIEEAHAAYVRAGARVLITSGYQATFEGFARRGTGREEAARLLARSVELA
;
A
#
# COMPACT_ATOMS: atom_id res chain seq x y z
N MET A 1 4.05 -15.72 -5.37
CA MET A 1 2.70 -16.28 -5.58
C MET A 1 2.44 -16.43 -7.07
N ARG A 2 1.80 -17.52 -7.53
CA ARG A 2 1.35 -17.63 -8.92
C ARG A 2 -0.11 -17.15 -8.99
N PRO A 3 -0.47 -16.20 -9.88
CA PRO A 3 -1.82 -15.65 -9.91
C PRO A 3 -2.83 -16.71 -10.37
N VAL A 4 -4.03 -16.68 -9.79
CA VAL A 4 -5.15 -17.56 -10.18
C VAL A 4 -5.71 -17.17 -11.56
N ARG A 5 -5.66 -15.87 -11.88
CA ARG A 5 -6.02 -15.28 -13.17
C ARG A 5 -5.04 -14.16 -13.50
N ALA A 6 -4.59 -14.06 -14.75
CA ALA A 6 -3.74 -12.97 -15.20
C ALA A 6 -4.55 -11.66 -15.38
N LEU A 7 -3.92 -10.51 -15.17
CA LEU A 7 -4.62 -9.21 -15.21
C LEU A 7 -5.22 -8.92 -16.60
N ASP A 8 -4.53 -9.30 -17.68
CA ASP A 8 -5.01 -9.12 -19.05
C ASP A 8 -6.27 -9.94 -19.36
N GLU A 9 -6.34 -11.16 -18.83
CA GLU A 9 -7.54 -12.00 -18.92
C GLU A 9 -8.72 -11.36 -18.17
N ALA A 10 -8.47 -10.84 -16.96
CA ALA A 10 -9.50 -10.17 -16.16
C ALA A 10 -10.06 -8.92 -16.85
N LEU A 11 -9.17 -8.09 -17.40
CA LEU A 11 -9.54 -6.84 -18.08
C LEU A 11 -10.31 -7.07 -19.39
N ARG A 12 -10.14 -8.21 -20.06
CA ARG A 12 -10.94 -8.58 -21.25
C ARG A 12 -12.34 -9.07 -20.88
N ALA A 13 -12.50 -9.65 -19.69
CA ALA A 13 -13.75 -10.25 -19.26
C ALA A 13 -14.72 -9.25 -18.63
N GLU A 14 -14.21 -8.28 -17.86
CA GLU A 14 -15.03 -7.34 -17.11
C GLU A 14 -14.29 -6.01 -16.83
N VAL A 15 -15.07 -4.97 -16.51
CA VAL A 15 -14.51 -3.74 -15.93
C VAL A 15 -14.10 -4.03 -14.48
N LEU A 16 -12.84 -3.71 -14.15
CA LEU A 16 -12.33 -3.85 -12.79
C LEU A 16 -12.34 -2.51 -12.06
N VAL A 17 -12.86 -2.53 -10.84
CA VAL A 17 -12.89 -1.35 -9.96
C VAL A 17 -11.57 -1.29 -9.20
N LEU A 18 -10.88 -0.14 -9.27
CA LEU A 18 -9.71 0.17 -8.46
C LEU A 18 -10.12 0.58 -7.04
N ASP A 19 -9.16 0.60 -6.13
CA ASP A 19 -9.33 1.23 -4.81
C ASP A 19 -9.39 2.77 -4.88
N GLY A 20 -9.55 3.39 -3.71
CA GLY A 20 -9.59 4.84 -3.54
C GLY A 20 -8.31 5.42 -2.94
N GLY A 21 -8.39 6.67 -2.46
CA GLY A 21 -7.29 7.36 -1.81
C GLY A 21 -6.89 6.71 -0.49
N LEU A 22 -5.70 6.08 -0.45
CA LEU A 22 -5.18 5.47 0.78
C LEU A 22 -5.09 6.47 1.95
N SER A 23 -4.76 7.74 1.68
CA SER A 23 -4.78 8.81 2.68
C SER A 23 -6.14 8.97 3.34
N ASP A 24 -7.20 9.05 2.54
CA ASP A 24 -8.55 9.34 3.00
C ASP A 24 -9.05 8.21 3.92
N GLN A 25 -8.75 6.96 3.54
CA GLN A 25 -9.10 5.80 4.34
C GLN A 25 -8.29 5.72 5.64
N LEU A 26 -7.00 6.05 5.61
CA LEU A 26 -6.16 6.09 6.82
C LEU A 26 -6.57 7.22 7.78
N GLU A 27 -6.93 8.40 7.26
CA GLU A 27 -7.48 9.50 8.05
C GLU A 27 -8.82 9.13 8.68
N ALA A 28 -9.72 8.49 7.92
CA ALA A 28 -10.99 7.98 8.44
C ALA A 28 -10.79 6.90 9.54
N GLN A 29 -9.68 6.16 9.48
CA GLN A 29 -9.25 5.24 10.52
C GLN A 29 -8.63 5.95 11.74
N GLY A 30 -8.32 7.24 11.66
CA GLY A 30 -7.73 8.04 12.74
C GLY A 30 -6.20 8.10 12.72
N CYS A 31 -5.55 7.78 11.60
CA CYS A 31 -4.10 7.94 11.46
C CYS A 31 -3.72 9.41 11.26
N ASP A 32 -2.65 9.85 11.94
CA ASP A 32 -2.02 11.15 11.67
C ASP A 32 -1.11 11.05 10.46
N LEU A 33 -1.43 11.78 9.38
CA LEU A 33 -0.66 11.81 8.13
C LEU A 33 0.14 13.10 7.92
N SER A 34 0.35 13.90 8.97
CA SER A 34 1.06 15.19 8.89
C SER A 34 2.54 15.06 8.46
N ASP A 35 3.12 13.87 8.57
CA ASP A 35 4.47 13.57 8.12
C ASP A 35 4.56 13.48 6.58
N ALA A 36 5.53 14.16 5.97
CA ALA A 36 5.71 14.20 4.52
C ALA A 36 6.00 12.84 3.85
N LEU A 37 6.38 11.80 4.62
CA LEU A 37 6.56 10.41 4.19
C LEU A 37 5.66 9.47 5.03
N TRP A 38 4.45 9.91 5.37
CA TRP A 38 3.53 9.17 6.24
C TRP A 38 3.32 7.71 5.82
N SER A 39 3.29 7.40 4.51
CA SER A 39 3.05 6.01 4.05
C SER A 39 4.26 5.13 4.30
N ALA A 40 5.46 5.67 4.08
CA ALA A 40 6.73 5.02 4.37
C ALA A 40 6.95 4.81 5.88
N ARG A 41 6.53 5.79 6.71
CA ARG A 41 6.52 5.67 8.17
C ARG A 41 5.55 4.57 8.61
N LEU A 42 4.30 4.60 8.15
CA LEU A 42 3.30 3.59 8.53
C LEU A 42 3.70 2.18 8.07
N LEU A 43 4.42 2.04 6.95
CA LEU A 43 4.97 0.74 6.53
C LEU A 43 5.92 0.14 7.57
N ALA A 44 6.67 0.97 8.31
CA ALA A 44 7.58 0.52 9.35
C ALA A 44 6.89 0.41 10.72
N ASP A 45 6.09 1.43 11.08
CA ASP A 45 5.64 1.63 12.46
C ASP A 45 4.21 1.15 12.73
N GLY A 46 3.38 1.00 11.69
CA GLY A 46 1.98 0.60 11.82
C GLY A 46 1.43 -0.09 10.56
N PRO A 47 2.06 -1.18 10.09
CA PRO A 47 1.68 -1.86 8.84
C PRO A 47 0.25 -2.43 8.89
N GLU A 48 -0.27 -2.78 10.06
CA GLU A 48 -1.65 -3.25 10.26
C GLU A 48 -2.68 -2.19 9.83
N ARG A 49 -2.35 -0.91 9.96
CA ARG A 49 -3.24 0.19 9.56
C ARG A 49 -3.39 0.27 8.04
N ILE A 50 -2.31 -0.06 7.33
CA ILE A 50 -2.28 -0.15 5.87
C ILE A 50 -3.09 -1.37 5.40
N GLU A 51 -2.90 -2.52 6.04
CA GLU A 51 -3.67 -3.73 5.76
C GLU A 51 -5.18 -3.52 6.00
N GLU A 52 -5.56 -2.88 7.11
CA GLU A 52 -6.94 -2.52 7.41
C GLU A 52 -7.57 -1.62 6.34
N ALA A 53 -6.79 -0.66 5.82
CA ALA A 53 -7.22 0.27 4.78
C ALA A 53 -7.42 -0.44 3.44
N HIS A 54 -6.47 -1.30 3.02
CA HIS A 54 -6.62 -2.15 1.84
C HIS A 54 -7.86 -3.06 1.98
N ALA A 55 -8.03 -3.70 3.13
CA ALA A 55 -9.16 -4.56 3.39
C ALA A 55 -10.49 -3.79 3.37
N ALA A 56 -10.51 -2.52 3.75
CA ALA A 56 -11.71 -1.67 3.63
C ALA A 56 -12.11 -1.46 2.18
N TYR A 57 -11.17 -1.22 1.27
CA TYR A 57 -11.45 -1.10 -0.16
C TYR A 57 -11.88 -2.43 -0.79
N VAL A 58 -11.28 -3.55 -0.40
CA VAL A 58 -11.73 -4.87 -0.83
C VAL A 58 -13.19 -5.10 -0.41
N ARG A 59 -13.54 -4.80 0.85
CA ARG A 59 -14.93 -4.89 1.34
C ARG A 59 -15.88 -3.95 0.60
N ALA A 60 -15.40 -2.80 0.14
CA ALA A 60 -16.17 -1.86 -0.67
C ALA A 60 -16.33 -2.29 -2.14
N GLY A 61 -15.66 -3.37 -2.57
CA GLY A 61 -15.78 -3.95 -3.91
C GLY A 61 -14.60 -3.69 -4.84
N ALA A 62 -13.49 -3.13 -4.34
CA ALA A 62 -12.27 -3.00 -5.14
C ALA A 62 -11.75 -4.38 -5.56
N ARG A 63 -11.36 -4.48 -6.83
CA ARG A 63 -10.80 -5.70 -7.46
C ARG A 63 -9.32 -5.56 -7.77
N VAL A 64 -8.80 -4.34 -7.67
CA VAL A 64 -7.38 -4.01 -7.82
C VAL A 64 -7.03 -3.03 -6.71
N LEU A 65 -5.94 -3.32 -6.00
CA LEU A 65 -5.38 -2.46 -4.97
C LEU A 65 -4.07 -1.85 -5.46
N ILE A 66 -3.83 -0.59 -5.10
CA ILE A 66 -2.56 0.10 -5.32
C ILE A 66 -1.76 0.01 -4.02
N THR A 67 -0.53 -0.50 -4.10
CA THR A 67 0.31 -0.69 -2.91
C THR A 67 0.73 0.64 -2.28
N SER A 68 1.05 0.62 -0.99
CA SER A 68 1.43 1.80 -0.19
C SER A 68 2.86 2.33 -0.44
N GLY A 69 3.49 1.90 -1.54
CA GLY A 69 4.89 2.16 -1.86
C GLY A 69 5.20 3.52 -2.52
N TYR A 70 4.22 4.39 -2.73
CA TYR A 70 4.41 5.61 -3.55
C TYR A 70 5.42 6.62 -2.95
N GLN A 71 5.54 6.70 -1.61
CA GLN A 71 6.59 7.47 -0.91
C GLN A 71 7.80 6.61 -0.51
N ALA A 72 7.70 5.29 -0.62
CA ALA A 72 8.72 4.36 -0.20
C ALA A 72 9.84 4.30 -1.25
N THR A 73 10.94 5.02 -1.02
CA THR A 73 12.11 5.00 -1.91
C THR A 73 13.37 4.77 -1.10
N PHE A 74 14.39 4.14 -1.69
CA PHE A 74 15.68 3.95 -1.03
C PHE A 74 16.28 5.28 -0.54
N GLU A 75 16.14 6.35 -1.32
CA GLU A 75 16.64 7.67 -0.94
C GLU A 75 15.81 8.30 0.19
N GLY A 76 14.47 8.25 0.10
CA GLY A 76 13.59 8.76 1.16
C GLY A 76 13.81 8.06 2.49
N PHE A 77 14.00 6.75 2.46
CA PHE A 77 14.36 5.95 3.63
C PHE A 77 15.76 6.26 4.15
N ALA A 78 16.76 6.41 3.27
CA ALA A 78 18.13 6.75 3.68
C ALA A 78 18.20 8.11 4.40
N ARG A 79 17.42 9.11 3.95
CA ARG A 79 17.30 10.42 4.63
C ARG A 79 16.73 10.31 6.05
N ARG A 80 16.09 9.20 6.40
CA ARG A 80 15.56 8.89 7.74
C ARG A 80 16.42 7.89 8.52
N GLY A 81 17.61 7.55 8.01
CA GLY A 81 18.52 6.61 8.67
C GLY A 81 18.17 5.14 8.45
N THR A 82 17.22 4.82 7.57
CA THR A 82 16.90 3.44 7.20
C THR A 82 17.91 2.92 6.17
N GLY A 83 18.56 1.80 6.50
CA GLY A 83 19.52 1.14 5.61
C GLY A 83 18.86 0.55 4.36
N ARG A 84 19.66 0.32 3.31
CA ARG A 84 19.19 -0.17 2.01
C ARG A 84 18.45 -1.51 2.09
N GLU A 85 18.94 -2.45 2.89
CA GLU A 85 18.29 -3.76 3.06
C GLU A 85 16.90 -3.63 3.71
N GLU A 86 16.80 -2.76 4.72
CA GLU A 86 15.52 -2.49 5.38
C GLU A 86 14.55 -1.78 4.44
N ALA A 87 15.02 -0.79 3.69
CA ALA A 87 14.22 -0.14 2.66
C ALA A 87 13.68 -1.13 1.61
N ALA A 88 14.47 -2.12 1.20
CA ALA A 88 14.02 -3.17 0.29
C ALA A 88 12.93 -4.06 0.93
N ARG A 89 13.07 -4.37 2.23
CA ARG A 89 12.05 -5.11 2.99
C ARG A 89 10.75 -4.33 3.10
N LEU A 90 10.80 -3.04 3.41
CA LEU A 90 9.61 -2.18 3.48
C LEU A 90 8.90 -2.01 2.13
N LEU A 91 9.67 -1.91 1.04
CA LEU A 91 9.14 -1.92 -0.32
C LEU A 91 8.40 -3.23 -0.63
N ALA A 92 9.01 -4.39 -0.33
CA ALA A 92 8.35 -5.68 -0.50
C ALA A 92 7.11 -5.78 0.40
N ARG A 93 7.20 -5.31 1.64
CA ARG A 93 6.10 -5.30 2.60
C ARG A 93 4.89 -4.50 2.11
N SER A 94 5.11 -3.40 1.39
CA SER A 94 4.01 -2.63 0.77
C SER A 94 3.17 -3.45 -0.21
N VAL A 95 3.78 -4.46 -0.85
CA VAL A 95 3.08 -5.39 -1.75
C VAL A 95 2.43 -6.52 -0.97
N GLU A 96 3.05 -7.00 0.11
CA GLU A 96 2.50 -8.08 0.94
C GLU A 96 1.25 -7.69 1.73
N LEU A 97 1.11 -6.40 2.07
CA LEU A 97 -0.02 -5.87 2.84
C LEU A 97 -1.28 -5.62 2.00
N ALA A 98 -1.19 -5.69 0.68
CA ALA A 98 -2.29 -5.50 -0.26
C ALA A 98 -2.74 -6.86 -0.84
#